data_AF-A0A8X6QIT1-F1
#
_entry.id   AF-A0A8X6QIT1-F1
#
_cell.length_a   1.000
_cell.length_b   1.000
_cell.length_c   1.000
_cell.angle_alpha   90.00
_cell.angle_beta   90.00
_cell.angle_gamma   90.00
#
_symmetry.space_group_name_H-M   'P 1'
#
loop_
_entity.id
_entity.type
_entity.pdbx_description
1 polymer ?
#
loop_
_entity_poly.entity_id
_entity_poly.type
_entity_poly.pdbx_seq_one_letter_code
_entity_poly.pdbx_strand_id
1 'polypeptide(L)'
;MFAGCCVGFYNHRYYLLAVLYVMLGSLYASVLQWPHILESIGGFHWMSLMCIIAPHIAVLCGFLSIYGFICALSQIILACVFVLTFFLLCVQVKCIINGQTIHEKRAEITLYDLGWKNNFIQVLGKNWYLAIFSPIASSPVDGDGVNFMTFYDLREIKNV
;
A
#
# COMPACT_ATOMS: atom_id res chain seq x y z
N MET A 1 -4.48 12.32 -3.49
CA MET A 1 -3.87 13.46 -2.78
C MET A 1 -3.73 13.08 -1.30
N PHE A 2 -2.71 12.30 -0.92
CA PHE A 2 -2.53 11.83 0.48
C PHE A 2 -1.26 12.39 1.15
N ALA A 3 -0.24 12.75 0.37
CA ALA A 3 1.05 13.24 0.89
C ALA A 3 1.25 14.76 0.75
N GLY A 4 0.26 15.49 0.21
CA GLY A 4 0.38 16.95 -0.05
C GLY A 4 1.42 17.34 -1.10
N CYS A 5 2.08 16.37 -1.74
CA CYS A 5 3.12 16.58 -2.76
C CYS A 5 2.94 15.62 -3.94
N CYS A 6 3.62 15.94 -5.05
CA CYS A 6 3.70 15.05 -6.21
C CYS A 6 4.64 13.88 -5.91
N VAL A 7 4.23 12.67 -6.32
CA VAL A 7 5.07 11.47 -6.28
C VAL A 7 5.79 11.37 -7.61
N GLY A 8 7.11 11.56 -7.59
CA GLY A 8 7.99 11.42 -8.75
C GLY A 8 9.23 10.59 -8.40
N PHE A 9 10.22 10.60 -9.28
CA PHE A 9 11.43 9.77 -9.20
C PHE A 9 12.08 9.72 -7.81
N TYR A 10 12.44 10.88 -7.25
CA TYR A 10 13.13 10.97 -5.95
C TYR A 10 12.28 10.58 -4.73
N ASN A 11 10.95 10.65 -4.83
CA ASN A 11 10.04 10.44 -3.69
C ASN A 11 9.22 9.15 -3.80
N HIS A 12 9.36 8.40 -4.89
CA HIS A 12 8.54 7.20 -5.16
C HIS A 12 8.75 6.13 -4.10
N ARG A 13 10.01 5.89 -3.69
CA ARG A 13 10.35 4.98 -2.59
C ARG A 13 9.59 5.30 -1.30
N TYR A 14 9.62 6.55 -0.86
CA TYR A 14 8.99 6.94 0.41
C TYR A 14 7.46 6.79 0.35
N TYR A 15 6.86 7.08 -0.81
CA TYR A 15 5.45 6.83 -1.02
C TYR A 15 5.10 5.33 -0.91
N LEU A 16 5.88 4.44 -1.54
CA LEU A 16 5.66 2.98 -1.44
C LEU A 16 5.72 2.49 0.00
N LEU A 17 6.75 2.94 0.74
CA LEU A 17 6.93 2.57 2.13
C LEU A 17 5.81 3.13 3.01
N ALA A 18 5.40 4.39 2.80
CA ALA A 18 4.28 4.97 3.53
C ALA A 18 3.00 4.15 3.33
N VAL A 19 2.68 3.74 2.09
CA VAL A 19 1.52 2.88 1.81
C VAL A 19 1.67 1.52 2.49
N LEU A 20 2.85 0.90 2.45
CA LEU A 20 3.13 -0.37 3.10
C LEU A 20 2.94 -0.30 4.62
N TYR A 21 3.49 0.72 5.29
CA TYR A 21 3.36 0.87 6.74
C TYR A 21 1.94 1.21 7.17
N VAL A 22 1.19 2.01 6.41
CA VAL A 22 -0.24 2.26 6.71
C VAL A 22 -1.05 0.97 6.55
N MET A 23 -0.75 0.15 5.54
CA MET A 23 -1.38 -1.16 5.38
C MET A 23 -1.09 -2.09 6.56
N LEU A 24 0.18 -2.21 6.97
CA LEU A 24 0.57 -3.05 8.12
C LEU A 24 0.00 -2.51 9.44
N GLY A 25 0.03 -1.19 9.64
CA GLY A 25 -0.50 -0.54 10.84
C GLY A 25 -2.02 -0.68 10.95
N SER A 26 -2.75 -0.56 9.84
CA SER A 26 -4.20 -0.78 9.83
C SER A 26 -4.58 -2.24 10.10
N LEU A 27 -3.83 -3.20 9.55
CA LEU A 27 -4.00 -4.62 9.86
C LEU A 27 -3.71 -4.91 11.34
N TYR A 28 -2.60 -4.39 11.86
CA TYR A 28 -2.21 -4.57 13.25
C TYR A 28 -3.26 -4.00 14.22
N ALA A 29 -3.70 -2.76 14.00
CA ALA A 29 -4.74 -2.13 14.80
C ALA A 29 -6.06 -2.91 14.73
N SER A 30 -6.44 -3.38 13.53
CA SER A 30 -7.65 -4.19 13.31
C SER A 30 -7.62 -5.50 14.10
N VAL A 31 -6.46 -6.19 14.15
CA VAL A 31 -6.29 -7.43 14.93
C VAL A 31 -6.38 -7.15 16.43
N LEU A 32 -5.77 -6.06 16.91
CA LEU A 32 -5.84 -5.68 18.33
C LEU A 32 -7.24 -5.24 18.78
N GLN A 33 -8.02 -4.62 17.89
CA GLN A 33 -9.36 -4.14 18.20
C GLN A 33 -10.39 -5.28 18.24
N TRP A 34 -10.10 -6.41 17.60
CA TRP A 34 -10.99 -7.56 17.51
C TRP A 34 -11.57 -8.07 18.85
N PRO A 35 -10.78 -8.32 19.91
CA PRO A 35 -11.32 -8.77 21.20
C PRO A 35 -12.32 -7.78 21.83
N HIS A 36 -12.07 -6.47 21.71
CA HIS A 36 -12.95 -5.44 22.25
C HIS A 36 -14.34 -5.44 21.60
N ILE A 37 -14.40 -5.74 20.30
CA ILE A 37 -15.65 -5.85 19.57
C ILE A 37 -16.42 -7.11 19.99
N LEU A 38 -15.72 -8.23 20.16
CA LEU A 38 -16.33 -9.47 20.61
C LEU A 38 -16.91 -9.37 22.01
N GLU A 39 -16.20 -8.70 22.93
CA GLU A 39 -16.68 -8.43 24.28
C GLU A 39 -17.94 -7.55 24.25
N SER A 40 -17.96 -6.51 23.40
CA SER A 40 -19.12 -5.63 23.31
C SER A 40 -20.36 -6.26 22.67
N ILE A 41 -20.20 -7.31 21.86
CA ILE A 41 -21.31 -8.00 21.19
C ILE A 41 -21.73 -9.27 21.95
N GLY A 42 -20.87 -9.78 22.85
CA GLY A 42 -21.13 -10.99 23.62
C GLY A 42 -20.73 -12.29 22.91
N GLY A 43 -19.79 -12.25 21.96
CA GLY A 43 -19.24 -13.45 21.31
C GLY A 43 -19.08 -13.36 19.80
N PHE A 44 -18.55 -14.43 19.19
CA PHE A 44 -18.37 -14.56 17.75
C PHE A 44 -19.52 -15.37 17.13
N HIS A 45 -20.45 -14.68 16.46
CA HIS A 45 -21.61 -15.29 15.81
C HIS A 45 -21.89 -14.57 14.48
N TRP A 46 -22.75 -15.14 13.62
CA TRP A 46 -23.05 -14.49 12.34
C TRP A 46 -23.68 -13.10 12.54
N MET A 47 -24.41 -12.92 13.64
CA MET A 47 -24.96 -11.63 14.06
C MET A 47 -23.87 -10.59 14.35
N SER A 48 -22.71 -10.99 14.90
CA SER A 48 -21.64 -10.04 15.24
C SER A 48 -21.03 -9.39 14.01
N LEU A 49 -20.86 -10.15 12.93
CA LEU A 49 -20.38 -9.60 11.66
C LEU A 49 -21.42 -8.67 11.02
N MET A 50 -22.72 -8.98 11.11
CA MET A 50 -23.78 -8.07 10.64
C MET A 50 -23.80 -6.76 11.46
N CYS A 51 -23.58 -6.84 12.77
CA CYS A 51 -23.47 -5.66 13.64
C CYS A 51 -22.24 -4.80 13.30
N ILE A 52 -21.13 -5.41 12.87
CA ILE A 52 -19.93 -4.66 12.44
C ILE A 52 -20.15 -4.00 11.07
N ILE A 53 -20.88 -4.61 10.15
CA ILE A 53 -21.13 -4.03 8.81
C ILE A 53 -22.07 -2.82 8.92
N ALA A 54 -23.08 -2.90 9.79
CA ALA A 54 -24.08 -1.86 9.97
C ALA A 54 -24.21 -1.43 11.45
N PRO A 55 -23.20 -0.78 12.03
CA PRO A 55 -23.17 -0.47 13.46
C PRO A 55 -24.27 0.52 13.88
N HIS A 56 -24.69 1.41 12.97
CA HIS A 56 -25.81 2.32 13.20
C HIS A 56 -27.12 1.58 13.44
N ILE A 57 -27.40 0.54 12.64
CA ILE A 57 -28.61 -0.29 12.79
C ILE A 57 -28.51 -1.10 14.09
N ALA A 58 -27.32 -1.65 14.39
CA ALA A 58 -27.10 -2.41 15.62
C ALA A 58 -27.35 -1.58 16.89
N VAL A 59 -26.98 -0.29 16.90
CA VAL A 59 -27.30 0.62 18.01
C VAL A 59 -28.79 0.92 18.09
N LEU A 60 -29.46 1.20 16.96
CA LEU A 60 -30.90 1.48 16.93
C LEU A 60 -31.73 0.29 17.44
N CYS A 61 -31.29 -0.93 17.15
CA CYS A 61 -31.91 -2.16 17.65
C CYS A 61 -31.51 -2.51 19.10
N GLY A 62 -30.65 -1.72 19.75
CA GLY A 62 -30.21 -1.94 21.13
C GLY A 62 -29.21 -3.08 21.32
N PHE A 63 -28.62 -3.60 20.23
CA PHE A 63 -27.61 -4.68 20.29
C PHE A 63 -26.21 -4.19 20.68
N LEU A 64 -25.95 -2.87 20.56
CA LEU A 64 -24.64 -2.29 20.81
C LEU A 64 -24.70 -1.15 21.82
N SER A 65 -23.70 -1.11 22.71
CA SER A 65 -23.42 0.07 23.54
C SER A 65 -22.75 1.18 22.72
N ILE A 66 -22.67 2.40 23.27
CA ILE A 66 -21.93 3.52 22.63
C ILE A 66 -20.45 3.15 22.44
N TYR A 67 -19.86 2.42 23.39
CA TYR A 67 -18.47 1.94 23.28
C TYR A 67 -18.31 0.94 22.12
N GLY A 68 -19.22 -0.03 22.02
CA GLY A 68 -19.26 -0.99 20.92
C GLY A 68 -19.42 -0.32 19.57
N PHE A 69 -20.21 0.76 19.51
CA PHE A 69 -20.43 1.54 18.30
C PHE A 69 -19.15 2.22 17.82
N ILE A 70 -18.42 2.88 18.72
CA ILE A 70 -17.12 3.49 18.39
C ILE A 70 -16.14 2.42 17.92
N CYS A 71 -16.08 1.27 18.60
CA CYS A 71 -15.19 0.18 18.21
C CYS A 71 -15.54 -0.39 16.81
N ALA A 72 -16.82 -0.60 16.52
CA ALA A 72 -17.27 -1.09 15.22
C ALA A 72 -17.01 -0.06 14.10
N LEU A 73 -17.25 1.23 14.35
CA LEU A 73 -16.91 2.29 13.40
C LEU A 73 -15.40 2.35 13.11
N SER A 74 -14.57 2.34 14.15
CA SER A 74 -13.11 2.29 14.01
C SER A 74 -12.68 1.07 13.19
N GLN A 75 -13.29 -0.09 13.42
CA GLN A 75 -13.00 -1.31 12.67
C GLN A 75 -13.33 -1.20 11.18
N ILE A 76 -14.48 -0.61 10.83
CA ILE A 76 -14.85 -0.37 9.43
C ILE A 76 -13.82 0.56 8.76
N ILE A 77 -13.46 1.66 9.44
CA ILE A 77 -12.48 2.61 8.92
C ILE A 77 -11.13 1.91 8.69
N LEU A 78 -10.64 1.15 9.67
CA LEU A 78 -9.40 0.38 9.56
C LEU A 78 -9.45 -0.63 8.41
N ALA A 79 -10.56 -1.34 8.25
CA ALA A 79 -10.75 -2.28 7.15
C ALA A 79 -10.75 -1.56 5.78
N CYS A 80 -11.43 -0.42 5.65
CA CYS A 80 -11.42 0.38 4.43
C CYS A 80 -10.01 0.89 4.09
N VAL A 81 -9.27 1.39 5.09
CA VAL A 81 -7.88 1.84 4.92
C VAL A 81 -6.98 0.68 4.49
N PHE A 82 -7.12 -0.49 5.12
CA PHE A 82 -6.37 -1.69 4.75
C PHE A 82 -6.63 -2.10 3.29
N VAL A 83 -7.89 -2.22 2.89
CA VAL A 83 -8.27 -2.61 1.52
C VAL A 83 -7.76 -1.60 0.50
N LEU A 84 -7.92 -0.30 0.76
CA LEU A 84 -7.46 0.76 -0.13
C LEU A 84 -5.93 0.74 -0.27
N THR A 85 -5.20 0.66 0.84
CA THR A 85 -3.72 0.65 0.82
C THR A 85 -3.17 -0.62 0.19
N PHE A 86 -3.77 -1.77 0.45
CA PHE A 86 -3.44 -3.04 -0.22
C PHE A 86 -3.63 -2.94 -1.73
N PHE A 87 -4.76 -2.39 -2.18
CA PHE A 87 -5.02 -2.17 -3.61
C PHE A 87 -3.99 -1.23 -4.23
N LEU A 88 -3.73 -0.08 -3.60
CA LEU A 88 -2.72 0.88 -4.08
C LEU A 88 -1.33 0.25 -4.17
N LEU A 89 -0.93 -0.50 -3.14
CA LEU A 89 0.36 -1.20 -3.12
C LEU A 89 0.44 -2.22 -4.27
N CYS A 90 -0.60 -3.02 -4.48
CA CYS A 90 -0.66 -3.98 -5.59
C CYS A 90 -0.53 -3.31 -6.96
N VAL A 91 -1.20 -2.17 -7.17
CA VAL A 91 -1.11 -1.41 -8.41
C VAL A 91 0.31 -0.93 -8.64
N GLN A 92 0.93 -0.33 -7.61
CA GLN A 92 2.28 0.20 -7.71
C GLN A 92 3.32 -0.89 -7.94
N VAL A 93 3.24 -2.01 -7.21
CA VAL A 93 4.12 -3.16 -7.40
C VAL A 93 4.01 -3.70 -8.84
N LYS A 94 2.80 -3.82 -9.39
CA LYS A 94 2.61 -4.21 -10.80
C LYS A 94 3.25 -3.24 -11.78
N CYS A 95 3.14 -1.93 -11.52
CA CYS A 95 3.79 -0.91 -12.34
C CYS A 95 5.32 -1.03 -12.26
N ILE A 96 5.89 -1.25 -11.07
CA ILE A 96 7.34 -1.41 -10.87
C ILE A 96 7.85 -2.68 -11.55
N ILE A 97 7.14 -3.81 -11.44
CA ILE A 97 7.56 -5.06 -12.10
C ILE A 97 7.72 -4.84 -13.61
N ASN A 98 6.84 -4.05 -14.22
CA ASN A 98 6.85 -3.75 -15.65
C ASN A 98 7.73 -2.54 -16.03
N GLY A 99 8.39 -1.88 -15.06
CA GLY A 99 9.21 -0.68 -15.34
C GLY A 99 8.37 0.51 -15.82
N GLN A 100 7.15 0.67 -15.32
CA GLN A 100 6.20 1.68 -15.77
C GLN A 100 5.74 2.60 -14.62
N THR A 101 5.40 3.84 -14.97
CA THR A 101 4.54 4.72 -14.17
C THR A 101 3.06 4.44 -14.45
N ILE A 102 2.16 4.95 -13.60
CA ILE A 102 0.70 4.85 -13.85
C ILE A 102 0.32 5.53 -15.18
N HIS A 103 0.98 6.64 -15.52
CA HIS A 103 0.76 7.34 -16.77
C HIS A 103 1.16 6.48 -17.97
N GLU A 104 2.35 5.88 -17.95
CA GLU A 104 2.85 5.03 -19.02
C GLU A 104 2.04 3.75 -19.15
N LYS A 105 1.62 3.14 -18.04
CA LYS A 105 0.75 1.97 -18.06
C LYS A 105 -0.58 2.26 -18.74
N ARG A 106 -1.16 3.45 -18.53
CA ARG A 106 -2.40 3.86 -19.20
C ARG A 106 -2.21 4.13 -20.70
N ALA A 107 -1.01 4.54 -21.10
CA ALA A 107 -0.63 4.74 -22.49
C ALA A 107 -0.01 3.48 -23.15
N GLU A 108 0.01 2.35 -22.44
CA GLU A 108 0.59 1.08 -22.89
C GLU A 108 2.08 1.17 -23.30
N ILE A 109 2.85 2.06 -22.67
CA ILE A 109 4.27 2.27 -22.97
C ILE A 109 5.13 1.33 -22.13
N THR A 110 5.82 0.37 -22.75
CA THR A 110 6.70 -0.62 -22.08
C THR A 110 8.20 -0.39 -22.34
N LEU A 111 8.57 0.79 -22.86
CA LEU A 111 9.93 1.09 -23.33
C LEU A 111 11.02 0.98 -22.25
N TYR A 112 10.66 1.25 -20.99
CA TYR A 112 11.58 1.31 -19.85
C TYR A 112 11.63 0.02 -19.03
N ASP A 113 11.05 -1.07 -19.52
CA ASP A 113 11.15 -2.36 -18.85
C ASP A 113 12.56 -2.94 -19.01
N LEU A 114 13.32 -2.95 -17.91
CA LEU A 114 14.68 -3.49 -17.82
C LEU A 114 14.73 -4.87 -17.14
N GLY A 115 13.57 -5.48 -16.92
CA GLY A 115 13.38 -6.69 -16.14
C GLY A 115 13.12 -6.40 -14.65
N TRP A 116 12.27 -7.24 -14.04
CA TRP A 116 11.72 -7.02 -12.69
C TRP A 116 12.76 -6.56 -11.65
N LYS A 117 13.92 -7.23 -11.58
CA LYS A 117 14.96 -6.92 -10.59
C LYS A 117 15.56 -5.52 -10.81
N ASN A 118 15.86 -5.17 -12.05
CA ASN A 118 16.44 -3.87 -12.38
C ASN A 118 15.41 -2.76 -12.15
N ASN A 119 14.15 -3.00 -12.50
CA ASN A 119 13.07 -2.05 -12.26
C ASN A 119 12.86 -1.79 -10.76
N PHE A 120 12.95 -2.82 -9.91
CA PHE A 120 12.93 -2.66 -8.46
C PHE A 120 14.13 -1.86 -7.94
N ILE A 121 15.34 -2.10 -8.47
CA ILE A 121 16.55 -1.35 -8.09
C ILE A 121 16.44 0.12 -8.52
N GLN A 122 15.86 0.42 -9.68
CA GLN A 122 15.63 1.80 -10.12
C GLN A 122 14.71 2.59 -9.18
N VAL A 123 13.76 1.92 -8.52
CA VAL A 123 12.80 2.60 -7.63
C VAL A 123 13.28 2.63 -6.18
N LEU A 124 13.83 1.52 -5.68
CA LEU A 124 14.25 1.37 -4.29
C LEU A 124 15.72 1.71 -4.05
N GLY A 125 16.50 1.86 -5.11
CA GLY A 125 17.95 2.09 -5.08
C GLY A 125 18.79 0.82 -4.92
N LYS A 126 20.11 1.00 -4.89
CA LYS A 126 21.10 -0.08 -4.85
C LYS A 126 20.91 -1.06 -3.69
N ASN A 127 20.52 -0.55 -2.52
CA ASN A 127 20.30 -1.31 -1.30
C ASN A 127 18.81 -1.60 -1.09
N TRP A 128 18.11 -2.02 -2.15
CA TRP A 128 16.66 -2.18 -2.17
C TRP A 128 16.10 -3.06 -1.04
N TYR A 129 16.82 -4.11 -0.62
CA TYR A 129 16.43 -4.94 0.51
C TYR A 129 16.30 -4.14 1.82
N LEU A 130 17.28 -3.29 2.12
CA LEU A 130 17.26 -2.43 3.32
C LEU A 130 16.20 -1.34 3.18
N ALA A 131 16.03 -0.82 1.96
CA ALA A 131 15.05 0.21 1.65
C ALA A 131 13.61 -0.24 1.93
N ILE A 132 13.28 -1.52 1.75
CA ILE A 132 11.95 -2.08 2.05
C ILE A 132 11.64 -2.02 3.55
N PHE A 133 12.63 -2.27 4.41
CA PHE A 133 12.42 -2.34 5.86
C PHE A 133 12.54 -1.00 6.58
N SER A 134 13.11 0.02 5.93
CA SER A 134 13.23 1.34 6.54
C SER A 134 13.28 2.45 5.49
N PRO A 135 12.47 3.51 5.64
CA PRO A 135 12.57 4.71 4.80
C PRO A 135 13.89 5.46 5.03
N ILE A 136 14.51 5.29 6.20
CA ILE A 136 15.75 5.99 6.58
C ILE A 136 16.98 5.26 6.04
N ALA A 137 16.85 4.00 5.63
CA ALA A 137 18.00 3.24 5.11
C ALA A 137 18.64 3.96 3.91
N SER A 138 19.97 4.10 3.93
CA SER A 138 20.71 4.66 2.81
C SER A 138 20.65 3.70 1.62
N SER A 139 19.80 4.05 0.64
CA SER A 139 19.70 3.35 -0.63
C SER A 139 19.69 4.42 -1.73
N PRO A 140 20.88 4.77 -2.28
CA PRO A 140 20.95 5.74 -3.35
C PRO A 140 20.25 5.17 -4.59
N VAL A 141 19.43 6.01 -5.22
CA VAL A 141 18.77 5.70 -6.49
C VAL A 141 19.70 6.15 -7.60
N ASP A 142 19.98 5.25 -8.55
CA ASP A 142 20.81 5.55 -9.70
C ASP A 142 19.94 6.23 -10.78
N GLY A 143 20.34 7.43 -11.21
CA GLY A 143 19.65 8.21 -12.25
C GLY A 143 19.53 9.69 -11.91
N ASP A 144 19.33 10.52 -12.94
CA ASP A 144 19.14 11.98 -12.84
C ASP A 144 17.66 12.39 -12.79
N GLY A 145 16.75 11.44 -13.04
CA GLY A 145 15.31 11.67 -13.13
C GLY A 145 14.86 12.30 -14.45
N VAL A 146 15.75 12.42 -15.43
CA VAL A 146 15.50 12.99 -16.76
C VAL A 146 15.78 11.97 -17.85
N ASN A 147 16.92 11.29 -17.76
CA ASN A 147 17.36 10.26 -18.69
C ASN A 147 17.15 8.88 -18.05
N PHE A 148 16.31 8.08 -18.69
CA PHE A 148 16.02 6.72 -18.26
C PHE A 148 16.53 5.74 -19.30
N MET A 149 17.21 4.70 -18.84
CA MET A 149 17.68 3.63 -19.68
C MET A 149 16.49 2.88 -20.29
N THR A 150 16.56 2.62 -21.59
CA THR A 150 15.51 1.93 -22.34
C THR A 150 15.89 0.48 -22.63
N PHE A 151 14.89 -0.28 -23.06
CA PHE A 151 15.08 -1.66 -23.53
C PHE A 151 16.07 -1.78 -24.72
N TYR A 152 16.25 -0.74 -25.52
CA TYR A 152 17.22 -0.74 -26.62
C TYR A 152 18.65 -0.62 -26.08
N ASP A 153 18.89 0.31 -25.16
CA ASP A 153 20.20 0.54 -24.54
C ASP A 153 20.69 -0.73 -23.80
N LEU A 154 19.78 -1.42 -23.12
CA LEU A 154 20.09 -2.69 -22.45
C LEU A 154 20.54 -3.79 -23.42
N ARG A 155 19.93 -3.84 -24.61
CA ARG A 155 20.30 -4.84 -25.63
C ARG A 155 21.67 -4.55 -26.22
N GLU A 156 22.01 -3.29 -26.44
CA GLU A 156 23.36 -2.92 -26.91
C GLU A 156 24.43 -3.35 -25.92
N ILE A 157 24.23 -3.09 -24.62
CA ILE A 157 25.19 -3.49 -23.57
C ILE A 157 25.36 -5.01 -23.49
N LYS A 158 24.30 -5.78 -23.72
CA LYS A 158 24.37 -7.25 -23.69
C LYS A 158 25.09 -7.84 -24.92
N ASN A 159 25.17 -7.08 -26.01
CA ASN A 159 25.77 -7.52 -27.27
C ASN A 159 27.28 -7.18 -27.38
N VAL A 160 27.84 -6.47 -26.41
CA VAL A 160 29.28 -6.18 -26.26
C VAL A 160 29.90 -7.21 -25.31
#